data_AF-A0A652JUD6-F1
#
_entry.id   AF-A0A652JUD6-F1
#
_cell.length_a   1.000
_cell.length_b   1.000
_cell.length_c   1.000
_cell.angle_alpha   90.00
_cell.angle_beta   90.00
_cell.angle_gamma   90.00
#
_symmetry.space_group_name_H-M   'P 1'
#
loop_
_entity.id
_entity.type
_entity.pdbx_description
1 polymer ?
#
loop_
_entity_poly.entity_id
_entity_poly.type
_entity_poly.pdbx_seq_one_letter_code
_entity_poly.pdbx_strand_id
1 'polypeptide(L)'
;PARPSAAPSGRTTAPAGREPARGTTGAPDPASPAEIGKGPRVAAEETPGAPGSRPKAPPCVTEKPTSTSLSAYITGYSNVRKLDGASLIPVSCVQLEQGEPVIDFRPDGTLHLLQRSEGSLLHQGRKQTPPFTSTFLTFGFAPTTATLVLEQAGPLVVESDVLLVFPDNIAETYIRVPLVLRVLDAKVNGTPLDVGPDCRTATPLASPEPQPAKYPGDHLVLLGKGQLLNGTDATGYVLTSGGPLTGEVTVPAFKGCGTGGENLDRLLTAAISGPGNHVRQIQGQTCAVGVEVPTEGQCTEDRQPYVVPKPER
;
A
#
# COMPACT_ATOMS: atom_id res chain seq x y z
N PRO A 1 50.10 29.88 60.45
CA PRO A 1 49.16 29.06 59.65
C PRO A 1 49.76 27.67 59.39
N ALA A 2 49.28 26.67 60.14
CA ALA A 2 49.81 25.30 60.23
C ALA A 2 49.73 24.56 58.88
N ARG A 3 50.85 24.11 58.28
CA ARG A 3 51.75 22.95 58.54
C ARG A 3 51.17 21.57 58.14
N PRO A 4 51.74 20.93 57.09
CA PRO A 4 51.48 19.54 56.67
C PRO A 4 52.60 18.57 57.10
N SER A 5 52.26 17.27 57.22
CA SER A 5 53.12 16.06 57.44
C SER A 5 52.39 15.13 58.42
N ALA A 6 52.48 13.81 58.42
CA ALA A 6 53.14 12.78 57.61
C ALA A 6 52.64 11.42 58.18
N ALA A 7 52.73 10.31 57.43
CA ALA A 7 53.52 9.13 57.82
C ALA A 7 53.13 7.85 57.04
N PRO A 8 54.07 6.88 56.85
CA PRO A 8 54.01 5.83 55.83
C PRO A 8 54.17 4.38 56.40
N SER A 9 54.47 3.44 55.50
CA SER A 9 55.07 2.08 55.66
C SER A 9 54.12 0.92 56.05
N GLY A 10 54.16 -0.29 55.47
CA GLY A 10 55.03 -0.91 54.45
C GLY A 10 55.16 -2.43 54.73
N ARG A 11 55.18 -3.29 53.69
CA ARG A 11 55.91 -4.60 53.56
C ARG A 11 55.37 -5.43 52.37
N THR A 12 56.16 -5.56 51.28
CA THR A 12 57.01 -6.71 50.84
C THR A 12 56.22 -7.96 50.42
N THR A 13 56.47 -8.74 49.35
CA THR A 13 57.41 -8.82 48.21
C THR A 13 56.94 -10.06 47.41
N ALA A 14 57.03 -10.07 46.08
CA ALA A 14 57.02 -11.28 45.22
C ALA A 14 58.41 -11.99 45.31
N PRO A 15 58.77 -13.15 44.65
CA PRO A 15 58.16 -13.76 43.45
C PRO A 15 58.26 -15.31 43.25
N ALA A 16 57.60 -15.78 42.18
CA ALA A 16 57.92 -16.81 41.15
C ALA A 16 58.62 -18.17 41.45
N GLY A 17 58.09 -19.27 40.84
CA GLY A 17 58.89 -20.43 40.43
C GLY A 17 58.18 -21.78 40.14
N ARG A 18 57.74 -21.98 38.89
CA ARG A 18 57.67 -23.21 38.01
C ARG A 18 57.50 -24.66 38.54
N GLU A 19 56.40 -25.31 38.08
CA GLU A 19 56.21 -26.62 37.35
C GLU A 19 56.95 -27.94 37.73
N PRO A 20 56.51 -29.15 37.25
CA PRO A 20 55.18 -29.74 37.00
C PRO A 20 55.05 -31.25 37.43
N ALA A 21 54.00 -31.94 36.96
CA ALA A 21 53.72 -33.41 36.91
C ALA A 21 52.89 -34.01 38.07
N ARG A 22 51.98 -34.99 37.93
CA ARG A 22 51.25 -35.70 36.84
C ARG A 22 50.33 -36.73 37.54
N GLY A 23 49.11 -36.98 37.04
CA GLY A 23 48.28 -38.18 37.36
C GLY A 23 46.84 -37.86 37.83
N THR A 24 45.83 -37.86 36.95
CA THR A 24 44.82 -38.95 36.73
C THR A 24 44.06 -39.34 38.01
N THR A 25 42.75 -39.19 38.15
CA THR A 25 41.64 -39.73 37.32
C THR A 25 40.31 -39.01 37.62
N GLY A 26 39.45 -38.85 36.62
CA GLY A 26 38.06 -38.37 36.76
C GLY A 26 37.53 -37.77 35.46
N ALA A 27 36.93 -38.60 34.61
CA ALA A 27 36.29 -38.20 33.34
C ALA A 27 34.78 -37.89 33.55
N PRO A 28 34.05 -37.43 32.52
CA PRO A 28 34.11 -36.12 31.88
C PRO A 28 32.74 -35.40 31.90
N ASP A 29 32.70 -34.09 31.70
CA ASP A 29 31.56 -33.42 31.03
C ASP A 29 32.06 -32.14 30.34
N PRO A 30 32.02 -32.05 29.00
CA PRO A 30 32.45 -30.85 28.29
C PRO A 30 31.38 -29.77 28.34
N ALA A 31 31.80 -28.61 28.86
CA ALA A 31 31.09 -27.35 28.84
C ALA A 31 30.59 -26.96 27.43
N SER A 32 29.37 -26.42 27.39
CA SER A 32 28.84 -25.69 26.24
C SER A 32 29.64 -24.37 26.04
N PRO A 33 30.16 -24.08 24.84
CA PRO A 33 30.73 -22.78 24.55
C PRO A 33 29.63 -21.76 24.21
N ALA A 34 29.86 -20.53 24.66
CA ALA A 34 29.09 -19.34 24.37
C ALA A 34 29.06 -18.99 22.86
N GLU A 35 28.10 -18.11 22.55
CA GLU A 35 27.63 -17.62 21.26
C GLU A 35 28.70 -17.16 20.25
N ILE A 36 28.42 -17.43 18.97
CA ILE A 36 28.92 -16.63 17.84
C ILE A 36 27.69 -16.20 17.02
N GLY A 37 27.59 -14.90 16.79
CA GLY A 37 26.41 -14.17 16.34
C GLY A 37 25.82 -14.61 15.00
N LYS A 38 24.48 -14.56 14.92
CA LYS A 38 23.74 -14.59 13.66
C LYS A 38 23.50 -13.15 13.21
N GLY A 39 24.20 -12.74 12.16
CA GLY A 39 23.84 -11.56 11.37
C GLY A 39 22.47 -11.72 10.70
N PRO A 40 21.96 -10.66 10.04
CA PRO A 40 20.65 -10.69 9.40
C PRO A 40 20.62 -11.79 8.35
N ARG A 41 19.65 -12.72 8.47
CA ARG A 41 19.38 -13.71 7.42
C ARG A 41 18.89 -12.95 6.19
N VAL A 42 19.74 -12.90 5.17
CA VAL A 42 19.33 -12.56 3.81
C VAL A 42 18.24 -13.56 3.42
N ALA A 43 17.08 -13.04 3.00
CA ALA A 43 16.00 -13.86 2.49
C ALA A 43 16.54 -14.73 1.34
N ALA A 44 16.35 -16.03 1.44
CA ALA A 44 16.69 -16.93 0.35
C ALA A 44 15.89 -16.51 -0.90
N GLU A 45 16.57 -16.36 -2.03
CA GLU A 45 15.93 -16.27 -3.34
C GLU A 45 14.98 -17.46 -3.52
N GLU A 46 13.73 -17.17 -3.85
CA GLU A 46 12.72 -18.18 -4.14
C GLU A 46 13.14 -18.96 -5.40
N THR A 47 13.39 -20.26 -5.24
CA THR A 47 13.55 -21.19 -6.34
C THR A 47 12.29 -21.18 -7.22
N PRO A 48 12.40 -20.97 -8.55
CA PRO A 48 11.23 -21.00 -9.43
C PRO A 48 10.64 -22.41 -9.49
N GLY A 49 9.36 -22.59 -9.13
CA GLY A 49 8.62 -23.81 -9.46
C GLY A 49 7.86 -24.51 -8.33
N ALA A 50 7.90 -24.03 -7.08
CA ALA A 50 6.90 -24.43 -6.08
C ALA A 50 5.73 -23.43 -6.14
N PRO A 51 4.45 -23.86 -6.18
CA PRO A 51 3.33 -22.95 -6.02
C PRO A 51 3.41 -22.36 -4.61
N GLY A 52 4.00 -21.16 -4.51
CA GLY A 52 3.97 -20.38 -3.29
C GLY A 52 2.52 -20.20 -2.87
N SER A 53 2.25 -20.22 -1.56
CA SER A 53 0.92 -19.93 -1.07
C SER A 53 0.50 -18.54 -1.55
N ARG A 54 -0.70 -18.44 -2.12
CA ARG A 54 -1.28 -17.18 -2.58
C ARG A 54 -1.12 -16.11 -1.48
N PRO A 55 -0.60 -14.91 -1.82
CA PRO A 55 -0.42 -13.85 -0.83
C PRO A 55 -1.74 -13.56 -0.09
N LYS A 56 -1.64 -13.24 1.20
CA LYS A 56 -2.83 -12.90 2.00
C LYS A 56 -3.51 -11.66 1.41
N ALA A 57 -4.83 -11.77 1.20
CA ALA A 57 -5.67 -10.69 0.71
C ALA A 57 -7.02 -10.70 1.44
N PRO A 58 -7.72 -9.56 1.56
CA PRO A 58 -9.10 -9.56 2.05
C PRO A 58 -10.01 -10.37 1.09
N PRO A 59 -11.14 -10.92 1.57
CA PRO A 59 -12.13 -11.53 0.68
C PRO A 59 -12.58 -10.55 -0.41
N CYS A 60 -12.65 -11.02 -1.65
CA CYS A 60 -13.09 -10.23 -2.80
C CYS A 60 -14.13 -10.99 -3.64
N VAL A 61 -15.21 -11.38 -2.96
CA VAL A 61 -16.33 -12.12 -3.56
C VAL A 61 -17.43 -11.13 -3.94
N THR A 62 -17.91 -11.22 -5.18
CA THR A 62 -19.07 -10.47 -5.65
C THR A 62 -20.33 -11.30 -5.36
N GLU A 63 -21.16 -10.86 -4.42
CA GLU A 63 -22.30 -11.64 -3.93
C GLU A 63 -23.40 -11.88 -5.00
N LYS A 64 -23.63 -10.88 -5.86
CA LYS A 64 -24.66 -10.91 -6.90
C LYS A 64 -24.07 -10.48 -8.24
N PRO A 65 -23.21 -11.31 -8.86
CA PRO A 65 -22.54 -10.93 -10.08
C PRO A 65 -23.52 -10.95 -11.26
N THR A 66 -23.31 -10.05 -12.21
CA THR A 66 -23.89 -10.07 -13.56
C THR A 66 -22.87 -10.68 -14.53
N SER A 67 -23.27 -10.93 -15.78
CA SER A 67 -22.35 -11.37 -16.83
C SER A 67 -21.22 -10.36 -17.13
N THR A 68 -21.33 -9.12 -16.64
CA THR A 68 -20.39 -8.02 -16.84
C THR A 68 -19.68 -7.59 -15.55
N SER A 69 -19.90 -8.31 -14.44
CA SER A 69 -19.21 -8.08 -13.18
C SER A 69 -17.77 -8.60 -13.22
N LEU A 70 -16.84 -7.75 -12.82
CA LEU A 70 -15.44 -8.08 -12.57
C LEU A 70 -15.08 -7.83 -11.10
N SER A 71 -14.07 -8.54 -10.62
CA SER A 71 -13.38 -8.20 -9.37
C SER A 71 -11.87 -8.21 -9.56
N ALA A 72 -11.15 -7.39 -8.80
CA ALA A 72 -9.69 -7.34 -8.81
C ALA A 72 -9.15 -6.93 -7.43
N TYR A 73 -7.88 -7.24 -7.21
CA TYR A 73 -7.12 -6.63 -6.11
C TYR A 73 -6.31 -5.45 -6.62
N ILE A 74 -6.20 -4.43 -5.77
CA ILE A 74 -5.30 -3.29 -5.96
C ILE A 74 -4.37 -3.14 -4.75
N THR A 75 -3.16 -2.63 -4.95
CA THR A 75 -2.24 -2.19 -3.90
C THR A 75 -1.29 -1.16 -4.50
N GLY A 76 -0.38 -0.58 -3.72
CA GLY A 76 0.58 0.38 -4.27
C GLY A 76 1.27 1.21 -3.21
N TYR A 77 1.91 2.29 -3.63
CA TYR A 77 2.46 3.30 -2.74
C TYR A 77 1.90 4.67 -3.07
N SER A 78 1.72 5.48 -2.03
CA SER A 78 1.58 6.93 -2.16
C SER A 78 2.67 7.57 -1.32
N ASN A 79 3.40 8.54 -1.86
CA ASN A 79 4.31 9.31 -1.01
C ASN A 79 3.52 10.27 -0.09
N VAL A 80 4.17 10.75 0.96
CA VAL A 80 3.70 11.88 1.77
C VAL A 80 4.80 12.93 1.67
N ARG A 81 4.71 13.77 0.64
CA ARG A 81 5.79 14.66 0.23
C ARG A 81 6.30 15.55 1.36
N LYS A 82 5.39 16.03 2.22
CA LYS A 82 5.71 16.89 3.36
C LYS A 82 6.58 16.22 4.42
N LEU A 83 6.52 14.89 4.50
CA LEU A 83 7.23 14.08 5.50
C LEU A 83 8.37 13.25 4.89
N ASP A 84 8.69 13.45 3.60
CA ASP A 84 9.72 12.72 2.87
C ASP A 84 9.62 11.18 3.05
N GLY A 85 8.39 10.67 2.99
CA GLY A 85 8.10 9.26 3.22
C GLY A 85 7.10 8.68 2.23
N ALA A 86 6.83 7.38 2.34
CA ALA A 86 5.80 6.70 1.57
C ALA A 86 4.90 5.82 2.44
N SER A 87 3.62 5.84 2.12
CA SER A 87 2.58 4.98 2.68
C SER A 87 2.29 3.83 1.72
N LEU A 88 2.17 2.62 2.27
CA LEU A 88 1.65 1.47 1.54
C LEU A 88 0.12 1.61 1.42
N ILE A 89 -0.40 1.55 0.20
CA ILE A 89 -1.82 1.32 -0.06
C ILE A 89 -2.07 -0.17 0.13
N PRO A 90 -2.95 -0.57 1.07
CA PRO A 90 -3.15 -1.98 1.38
C PRO A 90 -3.74 -2.74 0.19
N VAL A 91 -3.50 -4.04 0.15
CA VAL A 91 -4.24 -4.93 -0.77
C VAL A 91 -5.73 -4.76 -0.49
N SER A 92 -6.45 -4.26 -1.48
CA SER A 92 -7.87 -3.91 -1.36
C SER A 92 -8.66 -4.58 -2.48
N CYS A 93 -9.86 -5.05 -2.15
CA CYS A 93 -10.81 -5.55 -3.14
C CYS A 93 -11.47 -4.38 -3.87
N VAL A 94 -11.52 -4.47 -5.19
CA VAL A 94 -12.31 -3.62 -6.06
C VAL A 94 -13.27 -4.52 -6.84
N GLN A 95 -14.55 -4.15 -6.83
CA GLN A 95 -15.57 -4.72 -7.69
C GLN A 95 -15.90 -3.71 -8.78
N LEU A 96 -16.06 -4.19 -10.00
CA LEU A 96 -16.36 -3.39 -11.18
C LEU A 96 -17.56 -3.97 -11.91
N GLU A 97 -18.37 -3.10 -12.47
CA GLU A 97 -19.47 -3.46 -13.36
C GLU A 97 -19.22 -2.78 -14.71
N GLN A 98 -19.01 -3.58 -15.76
CA GLN A 98 -18.80 -3.04 -17.10
C GLN A 98 -20.13 -2.59 -17.71
N GLY A 99 -20.16 -1.36 -18.22
CA GLY A 99 -21.26 -0.89 -19.07
C GLY A 99 -21.14 -1.41 -20.49
N GLU A 100 -22.12 -1.05 -21.33
CA GLU A 100 -22.07 -1.38 -22.76
C GLU A 100 -20.88 -0.66 -23.44
N PRO A 101 -20.06 -1.39 -24.22
CA PRO A 101 -18.98 -0.76 -24.98
C PRO A 101 -19.54 0.10 -26.12
N VAL A 102 -18.89 1.22 -26.39
CA VAL A 102 -19.22 2.10 -27.52
C VAL A 102 -18.07 2.09 -28.52
N ILE A 103 -18.39 1.83 -29.79
CA ILE A 103 -17.46 1.99 -30.89
C ILE A 103 -17.59 3.42 -31.41
N ASP A 104 -16.51 4.19 -31.31
CA ASP A 104 -16.43 5.59 -31.69
C ASP A 104 -15.52 5.76 -32.91
N PHE A 105 -16.10 6.24 -34.02
CA PHE A 105 -15.38 6.57 -35.25
C PHE A 105 -15.08 8.06 -35.24
N ARG A 106 -13.81 8.42 -35.05
CA ARG A 106 -13.42 9.81 -34.92
C ARG A 106 -13.24 10.48 -36.28
N PRO A 107 -13.40 11.82 -36.38
CA PRO A 107 -13.26 12.54 -37.64
C PRO A 107 -11.88 12.45 -38.30
N ASP A 108 -10.84 12.14 -37.53
CA ASP A 108 -9.48 11.89 -38.01
C ASP A 108 -9.29 10.48 -38.59
N GLY A 109 -10.35 9.67 -38.62
CA GLY A 109 -10.37 8.33 -39.19
C GLY A 109 -9.94 7.23 -38.21
N THR A 110 -9.65 7.56 -36.95
CA THR A 110 -9.32 6.55 -35.94
C THR A 110 -10.57 5.86 -35.41
N LEU A 111 -10.40 4.60 -35.01
CA LEU A 111 -11.44 3.77 -34.41
C LEU A 111 -11.13 3.55 -32.93
N HIS A 112 -12.08 3.90 -32.07
CA HIS A 112 -11.93 3.79 -30.62
C HIS A 112 -13.00 2.87 -30.03
N LEU A 113 -12.60 1.99 -29.11
CA LEU A 113 -13.48 1.26 -28.22
C LEU A 113 -13.50 1.98 -26.86
N LEU A 114 -14.63 2.62 -26.56
CA LEU A 114 -14.86 3.30 -25.30
C LEU A 114 -15.56 2.34 -24.35
N GLN A 115 -14.90 2.03 -23.24
CA GLN A 115 -15.44 1.18 -22.18
C GLN A 115 -15.55 1.98 -20.89
N ARG A 116 -16.78 2.19 -20.44
CA ARG A 116 -17.07 2.75 -19.11
C ARG A 116 -17.45 1.62 -18.16
N SER A 117 -16.92 1.69 -16.95
CA SER A 117 -17.28 0.79 -15.85
C SER A 117 -17.49 1.60 -14.58
N GLU A 118 -18.37 1.13 -13.72
CA GLU A 118 -18.54 1.65 -12.37
C GLU A 118 -17.90 0.69 -11.37
N GLY A 119 -17.46 1.18 -10.23
CA GLY A 119 -16.84 0.33 -9.23
C GLY A 119 -17.09 0.71 -7.80
N SER A 120 -16.63 -0.17 -6.92
CA SER A 120 -16.62 0.07 -5.48
C SER A 120 -15.43 -0.65 -4.83
N LEU A 121 -14.78 0.04 -3.91
CA LEU A 121 -13.96 -0.63 -2.90
C LEU A 121 -14.87 -1.50 -2.04
N LEU A 122 -14.38 -2.64 -1.57
CA LEU A 122 -15.13 -3.48 -0.64
C LEU A 122 -14.26 -3.99 0.50
N HIS A 123 -14.66 -3.65 1.72
CA HIS A 123 -14.12 -4.24 2.93
C HIS A 123 -15.21 -4.33 3.99
N GLN A 124 -15.52 -5.56 4.43
CA GLN A 124 -16.50 -5.81 5.49
C GLN A 124 -17.87 -5.12 5.26
N GLY A 125 -18.37 -5.18 4.02
CA GLY A 125 -19.65 -4.58 3.62
C GLY A 125 -19.64 -3.05 3.47
N ARG A 126 -18.46 -2.41 3.57
CA ARG A 126 -18.30 -0.97 3.41
C ARG A 126 -17.49 -0.63 2.16
N LYS A 127 -17.78 0.53 1.57
CA LYS A 127 -17.04 1.09 0.43
C LYS A 127 -15.75 1.76 0.89
N GLN A 128 -14.77 0.95 1.27
CA GLN A 128 -13.50 1.43 1.83
C GLN A 128 -12.40 0.39 1.65
N THR A 129 -11.16 0.80 1.86
CA THR A 129 -10.03 -0.13 2.00
C THR A 129 -10.10 -0.89 3.33
N PRO A 130 -9.34 -1.99 3.49
CA PRO A 130 -8.95 -2.45 4.83
C PRO A 130 -8.21 -1.34 5.60
N PRO A 131 -8.31 -1.31 6.94
CA PRO A 131 -7.45 -0.45 7.75
C PRO A 131 -5.97 -0.74 7.48
N PHE A 132 -5.16 0.30 7.38
CA PHE A 132 -3.73 0.18 7.12
C PHE A 132 -2.93 1.17 7.95
N THR A 133 -1.70 0.79 8.28
CA THR A 133 -0.82 1.59 9.13
C THR A 133 0.19 2.34 8.28
N SER A 134 0.45 3.60 8.63
CA SER A 134 1.55 4.39 8.08
C SER A 134 2.35 5.02 9.21
N THR A 135 3.68 5.06 9.05
CA THR A 135 4.60 5.61 10.04
C THR A 135 5.54 6.61 9.38
N PHE A 136 5.65 7.79 9.99
CA PHE A 136 6.48 8.89 9.48
C PHE A 136 7.15 9.65 10.63
N LEU A 137 8.10 10.53 10.29
CA LEU A 137 8.64 11.53 11.20
C LEU A 137 7.86 12.84 11.03
N THR A 138 6.82 13.03 11.82
CA THR A 138 6.05 14.28 11.81
C THR A 138 6.95 15.44 12.23
N PHE A 139 6.91 16.52 11.44
CA PHE A 139 7.81 17.68 11.56
C PHE A 139 9.31 17.33 11.54
N GLY A 140 9.68 16.16 11.01
CA GLY A 140 11.07 15.72 10.87
C GLY A 140 11.72 15.15 12.13
N PHE A 141 11.01 15.04 13.26
CA PHE A 141 11.61 14.57 14.52
C PHE A 141 10.72 13.66 15.36
N ALA A 142 9.40 13.68 15.19
CA ALA A 142 8.48 12.91 16.04
C ALA A 142 7.93 11.69 15.29
N PRO A 143 8.41 10.46 15.59
CA PRO A 143 7.79 9.23 15.11
C PRO A 143 6.30 9.22 15.37
N THR A 144 5.52 9.20 14.29
CA THR A 144 4.07 9.15 14.34
C THR A 144 3.59 7.97 13.53
N THR A 145 2.79 7.11 14.15
CA THR A 145 2.13 5.99 13.50
C THR A 145 0.64 6.23 13.50
N ALA A 146 0.00 6.13 12.35
CA ALA A 146 -1.45 6.28 12.22
C ALA A 146 -2.06 5.03 11.57
N THR A 147 -3.22 4.62 12.07
CA THR A 147 -4.08 3.65 11.40
C THR A 147 -5.13 4.42 10.60
N LEU A 148 -5.21 4.11 9.31
CA LEU A 148 -5.94 4.89 8.32
C LEU A 148 -6.93 3.99 7.58
N VAL A 149 -7.95 4.62 6.99
CA VAL A 149 -8.78 4.01 5.96
C VAL A 149 -9.09 5.03 4.87
N LEU A 150 -9.22 4.55 3.63
CA LEU A 150 -9.73 5.36 2.52
C LEU A 150 -11.20 4.99 2.31
N GLU A 151 -12.09 5.92 2.62
CA GLU A 151 -13.54 5.77 2.45
C GLU A 151 -13.97 6.34 1.09
N GLN A 152 -14.67 5.56 0.28
CA GLN A 152 -15.22 6.02 -0.98
C GLN A 152 -16.47 6.86 -0.72
N ALA A 153 -16.40 8.15 -1.07
CA ALA A 153 -17.44 9.15 -0.80
C ALA A 153 -18.43 9.34 -1.98
N GLY A 154 -18.26 8.62 -3.07
CA GLY A 154 -19.02 8.76 -4.32
C GLY A 154 -18.69 7.66 -5.32
N PRO A 155 -19.11 7.77 -6.59
CA PRO A 155 -18.87 6.72 -7.58
C PRO A 155 -17.39 6.56 -7.90
N LEU A 156 -16.91 5.32 -7.96
CA LEU A 156 -15.65 4.99 -8.64
C LEU A 156 -16.00 4.74 -10.10
N VAL A 157 -15.36 5.46 -11.00
CA VAL A 157 -15.58 5.36 -12.45
C VAL A 157 -14.28 4.97 -13.12
N VAL A 158 -14.34 4.00 -14.02
CA VAL A 158 -13.24 3.62 -14.91
C VAL A 158 -13.68 3.92 -16.33
N GLU A 159 -12.90 4.73 -17.05
CA GLU A 159 -13.14 5.04 -18.45
C GLU A 159 -11.91 4.70 -19.25
N SER A 160 -12.03 3.65 -20.06
CA SER A 160 -10.99 3.21 -20.97
C SER A 160 -11.32 3.68 -22.37
N ASP A 161 -10.34 4.30 -23.01
CA ASP A 161 -10.33 4.63 -24.42
C ASP A 161 -9.27 3.77 -25.09
N VAL A 162 -9.72 2.81 -25.91
CA VAL A 162 -8.82 1.89 -26.62
C VAL A 162 -8.81 2.26 -28.09
N LEU A 163 -7.69 2.80 -28.55
CA LEU A 163 -7.42 2.99 -29.97
C LEU A 163 -7.21 1.62 -30.62
N LEU A 164 -8.09 1.27 -31.54
CA LEU A 164 -8.05 0.04 -32.31
C LEU A 164 -7.22 0.28 -33.58
N VAL A 165 -5.94 -0.07 -33.53
CA VAL A 165 -5.06 -0.10 -34.70
C VAL A 165 -4.51 -1.51 -34.90
N PHE A 166 -4.24 -1.91 -36.14
CA PHE A 166 -3.68 -3.24 -36.41
C PHE A 166 -2.16 -3.09 -36.63
N PRO A 167 -1.31 -3.88 -35.95
CA PRO A 167 -1.61 -5.03 -35.08
C PRO A 167 -1.79 -4.71 -33.58
N ASP A 168 -1.73 -3.44 -33.17
CA ASP A 168 -1.65 -2.98 -31.79
C ASP A 168 -2.93 -2.27 -31.29
N ASN A 169 -3.48 -2.68 -30.16
CA ASN A 169 -4.47 -1.85 -29.47
C ASN A 169 -3.81 -1.02 -28.38
N ILE A 170 -4.01 0.30 -28.38
CA ILE A 170 -3.42 1.21 -27.39
C ILE A 170 -4.52 1.67 -26.44
N ALA A 171 -4.38 1.35 -25.16
CA ALA A 171 -5.34 1.70 -24.13
C ALA A 171 -4.85 2.91 -23.31
N GLU A 172 -5.71 3.91 -23.16
CA GLU A 172 -5.59 4.95 -22.15
C GLU A 172 -6.82 4.90 -21.23
N THR A 173 -6.60 4.67 -19.94
CA THR A 173 -7.68 4.52 -18.95
C THR A 173 -7.54 5.55 -17.85
N TYR A 174 -8.62 6.25 -17.56
CA TYR A 174 -8.75 7.09 -16.36
C TYR A 174 -9.62 6.41 -15.32
N ILE A 175 -9.13 6.32 -14.09
CA ILE A 175 -9.90 5.92 -12.92
C ILE A 175 -10.13 7.15 -12.06
N ARG A 176 -11.40 7.42 -11.74
CA ARG A 176 -11.83 8.55 -10.92
C ARG A 176 -12.54 8.04 -9.69
N VAL A 177 -12.10 8.46 -8.51
CA VAL A 177 -12.75 8.06 -7.25
C VAL A 177 -12.63 9.14 -6.18
N PRO A 178 -13.74 9.66 -5.63
CA PRO A 178 -13.69 10.53 -4.48
C PRO A 178 -13.42 9.70 -3.23
N LEU A 179 -12.22 9.87 -2.65
CA LEU A 179 -11.78 9.17 -1.44
C LEU A 179 -11.62 10.16 -0.30
N VAL A 180 -12.15 9.83 0.87
CA VAL A 180 -11.92 10.55 2.12
C VAL A 180 -10.93 9.73 2.95
N LEU A 181 -9.81 10.35 3.30
CA LEU A 181 -8.86 9.77 4.25
C LEU A 181 -9.38 9.97 5.67
N ARG A 182 -9.57 8.88 6.42
CA ARG A 182 -9.97 8.88 7.82
C ARG A 182 -8.86 8.29 8.69
N VAL A 183 -8.62 8.93 9.83
CA VAL A 183 -7.67 8.46 10.85
C VAL A 183 -8.47 7.75 11.93
N LEU A 184 -8.14 6.48 12.17
CA LEU A 184 -8.83 5.65 13.15
C LEU A 184 -8.12 5.66 14.50
N ASP A 185 -6.79 5.71 14.47
CA ASP A 185 -5.91 5.70 15.65
C ASP A 185 -4.60 6.39 15.29
N ALA A 186 -3.96 7.02 16.27
CA ALA A 186 -2.63 7.60 16.10
C ALA A 186 -1.77 7.39 17.36
N LYS A 187 -0.46 7.29 17.16
CA LYS A 187 0.54 7.25 18.22
C LYS A 187 1.65 8.22 17.90
N VAL A 188 2.06 9.02 18.88
CA VAL A 188 3.20 9.93 18.80
C VAL A 188 4.25 9.45 19.79
N ASN A 189 5.45 9.14 19.32
CA ASN A 189 6.52 8.55 20.14
C ASN A 189 6.08 7.29 20.91
N GLY A 190 5.19 6.49 20.31
CA GLY A 190 4.62 5.30 20.92
C GLY A 190 3.44 5.55 21.87
N THR A 191 3.20 6.79 22.28
CA THR A 191 2.07 7.17 23.14
C THR A 191 0.81 7.36 22.29
N PRO A 192 -0.32 6.71 22.63
CA PRO A 192 -1.60 6.92 21.94
C PRO A 192 -2.03 8.39 21.97
N LEU A 193 -2.51 8.87 20.82
CA LEU A 193 -3.15 10.16 20.63
C LEU A 193 -4.61 9.88 20.23
N ASP A 194 -5.54 10.30 21.08
CA ASP A 194 -6.97 10.14 20.78
C ASP A 194 -7.40 11.16 19.73
N VAL A 195 -7.57 10.69 18.50
CA VAL A 195 -8.02 11.51 17.36
C VAL A 195 -9.54 11.63 17.29
N GLY A 196 -10.29 10.91 18.14
CA GLY A 196 -11.75 10.89 18.09
C GLY A 196 -12.31 10.11 16.89
N PRO A 197 -13.63 9.82 16.92
CA PRO A 197 -14.26 8.93 15.94
C PRO A 197 -14.41 9.54 14.54
N ASP A 198 -14.48 10.87 14.43
CA ASP A 198 -14.84 11.58 13.20
C ASP A 198 -13.65 12.18 12.45
N CYS A 199 -12.42 11.87 12.87
CA CYS A 199 -11.21 12.48 12.33
C CYS A 199 -10.93 12.08 10.88
N ARG A 200 -11.10 13.03 9.96
CA ARG A 200 -10.96 12.81 8.52
C ARG A 200 -10.64 14.07 7.75
N THR A 201 -10.27 13.89 6.49
CA THR A 201 -10.17 14.97 5.51
C THR A 201 -11.52 15.68 5.32
N ALA A 202 -11.47 17.01 5.19
CA ALA A 202 -12.65 17.85 5.16
C ALA A 202 -13.46 17.72 3.86
N THR A 203 -12.76 17.49 2.75
CA THR A 203 -13.26 17.15 1.43
C THR A 203 -12.55 15.88 0.94
N PRO A 204 -13.01 15.23 -0.14
CA PRO A 204 -12.25 14.16 -0.77
C PRO A 204 -10.84 14.60 -1.16
N LEU A 205 -9.95 13.63 -1.30
CA LEU A 205 -8.66 13.80 -1.94
C LEU A 205 -8.84 14.36 -3.36
N ALA A 206 -7.97 15.28 -3.77
CA ALA A 206 -8.08 15.97 -5.05
C ALA A 206 -6.86 15.72 -5.93
N SER A 207 -7.09 15.36 -7.18
CA SER A 207 -6.06 15.24 -8.23
C SER A 207 -6.24 16.31 -9.31
N PRO A 208 -5.19 16.64 -10.06
CA PRO A 208 -5.35 17.33 -11.34
C PRO A 208 -6.29 16.52 -12.26
N GLU A 209 -7.42 17.11 -12.63
CA GLU A 209 -8.40 16.49 -13.53
C GLU A 209 -8.19 17.01 -14.96
N PRO A 210 -7.90 16.14 -15.94
CA PRO A 210 -7.75 16.54 -17.34
C PRO A 210 -9.02 17.13 -17.99
N GLN A 211 -10.20 16.76 -17.51
CA GLN A 211 -11.49 17.17 -18.06
C GLN A 211 -12.43 17.75 -16.98
N PRO A 212 -12.07 18.89 -16.34
CA PRO A 212 -12.76 19.38 -15.15
C PRO A 212 -14.20 19.86 -15.42
N ALA A 213 -14.52 20.23 -16.66
CA ALA A 213 -15.88 20.57 -17.06
C ALA A 213 -16.81 19.34 -17.10
N LYS A 214 -16.27 18.16 -17.40
CA LYS A 214 -17.02 16.90 -17.47
C LYS A 214 -17.05 16.19 -16.11
N TYR A 215 -15.96 16.30 -15.34
CA TYR A 215 -15.83 15.70 -14.00
C TYR A 215 -15.52 16.79 -12.97
N PRO A 216 -16.54 17.55 -12.53
CA PRO A 216 -16.34 18.53 -11.48
C PRO A 216 -16.22 17.88 -10.10
N GLY A 217 -15.54 18.56 -9.18
CA GLY A 217 -15.41 18.15 -7.77
C GLY A 217 -14.03 17.57 -7.43
N ASP A 218 -13.83 17.28 -6.14
CA ASP A 218 -12.60 16.67 -5.64
C ASP A 218 -12.68 15.15 -5.78
N HIS A 219 -11.73 14.57 -6.51
CA HIS A 219 -11.53 13.12 -6.61
C HIS A 219 -10.07 12.79 -6.93
N LEU A 220 -9.68 11.55 -6.59
CA LEU A 220 -8.44 10.95 -7.08
C LEU A 220 -8.59 10.61 -8.56
N VAL A 221 -7.58 10.94 -9.36
CA VAL A 221 -7.44 10.54 -10.77
C VAL A 221 -6.20 9.65 -10.89
N LEU A 222 -6.38 8.44 -11.41
CA LEU A 222 -5.29 7.57 -11.82
C LEU A 222 -5.34 7.33 -13.33
N LEU A 223 -4.17 7.36 -13.96
CA LEU A 223 -3.96 7.10 -15.38
C LEU A 223 -3.27 5.76 -15.57
N GLY A 224 -3.87 4.91 -16.38
CA GLY A 224 -3.31 3.68 -16.89
C GLY A 224 -3.07 3.80 -18.38
N LYS A 225 -1.88 3.39 -18.84
CA LYS A 225 -1.55 3.29 -20.25
C LYS A 225 -1.12 1.87 -20.55
N GLY A 226 -1.64 1.29 -21.62
CA GLY A 226 -1.29 -0.07 -22.00
C GLY A 226 -1.34 -0.30 -23.50
N GLN A 227 -0.78 -1.44 -23.90
CA GLN A 227 -0.76 -1.90 -25.27
C GLN A 227 -1.06 -3.39 -25.31
N LEU A 228 -1.98 -3.79 -26.20
CA LEU A 228 -2.25 -5.18 -26.51
C LEU A 228 -1.76 -5.44 -27.93
N LEU A 229 -0.64 -6.14 -28.06
CA LEU A 229 -0.18 -6.66 -29.33
C LEU A 229 -0.85 -8.02 -29.57
N ASN A 230 -1.38 -8.22 -30.78
CA ASN A 230 -2.05 -9.47 -31.12
C ASN A 230 -1.11 -10.68 -30.94
N GLY A 231 -1.54 -11.68 -30.17
CA GLY A 231 -0.77 -12.89 -29.91
C GLY A 231 0.24 -12.80 -28.76
N THR A 232 0.29 -11.69 -28.01
CA THR A 232 1.13 -11.55 -26.81
C THR A 232 0.32 -11.12 -25.59
N ASP A 233 0.94 -11.19 -24.41
CA ASP A 233 0.39 -10.59 -23.21
C ASP A 233 0.33 -9.05 -23.35
N ALA A 234 -0.62 -8.44 -22.65
CA ALA A 234 -0.73 -6.99 -22.58
C ALA A 234 0.46 -6.39 -21.82
N THR A 235 0.91 -5.22 -22.26
CA THR A 235 1.91 -4.41 -21.54
C THR A 235 1.25 -3.17 -20.96
N GLY A 236 1.71 -2.72 -19.79
CA GLY A 236 1.11 -1.59 -19.09
C GLY A 236 -0.24 -1.94 -18.46
N TYR A 237 -1.14 -0.95 -18.39
CA TYR A 237 -2.47 -1.12 -17.81
C TYR A 237 -3.53 -1.36 -18.88
N VAL A 238 -4.26 -2.45 -18.71
CA VAL A 238 -5.52 -2.74 -19.40
C VAL A 238 -6.48 -3.27 -18.35
N LEU A 239 -7.76 -2.85 -18.40
CA LEU A 239 -8.73 -3.15 -17.36
C LEU A 239 -8.77 -4.65 -16.98
N THR A 240 -8.73 -5.54 -17.97
CA THR A 240 -8.87 -6.98 -17.78
C THR A 240 -7.59 -7.67 -17.28
N SER A 241 -6.42 -7.29 -17.78
CA SER A 241 -5.13 -7.85 -17.34
C SER A 241 -4.56 -7.19 -16.09
N GLY A 242 -5.07 -6.01 -15.72
CA GLY A 242 -4.50 -5.18 -14.68
C GLY A 242 -3.27 -4.41 -15.18
N GLY A 243 -2.39 -4.03 -14.25
CA GLY A 243 -1.17 -3.28 -14.53
C GLY A 243 -1.00 -2.01 -13.68
N PRO A 244 0.01 -1.18 -14.01
CA PRO A 244 0.34 0.02 -13.25
C PRO A 244 -0.56 1.21 -13.60
N LEU A 245 -0.99 1.89 -12.56
CA LEU A 245 -1.77 3.11 -12.57
C LEU A 245 -0.99 4.19 -11.82
N THR A 246 -0.97 5.40 -12.35
CA THR A 246 -0.22 6.51 -11.74
C THR A 246 -1.08 7.75 -11.59
N GLY A 247 -0.82 8.54 -10.55
CA GLY A 247 -1.52 9.81 -10.34
C GLY A 247 -0.79 10.71 -9.36
N GLU A 248 -1.34 11.90 -9.17
CA GLU A 248 -0.91 12.83 -8.12
C GLU A 248 -2.14 13.24 -7.30
N VAL A 249 -1.96 13.38 -6.00
CA VAL A 249 -3.03 13.69 -5.06
C VAL A 249 -2.64 14.78 -4.07
N THR A 250 -3.60 15.65 -3.79
CA THR A 250 -3.57 16.65 -2.73
C THR A 250 -4.38 16.12 -1.56
N VAL A 251 -3.76 16.09 -0.38
CA VAL A 251 -4.45 15.79 0.87
C VAL A 251 -5.00 17.12 1.42
N PRO A 252 -6.33 17.30 1.51
CA PRO A 252 -6.93 18.52 2.02
C PRO A 252 -6.81 18.61 3.54
N ALA A 253 -7.31 19.70 4.12
CA ALA A 253 -7.33 19.89 5.57
C ALA A 253 -8.15 18.81 6.29
N PHE A 254 -7.85 18.57 7.56
CA PHE A 254 -8.59 17.68 8.44
C PHE A 254 -9.69 18.41 9.20
N LYS A 255 -10.72 17.66 9.59
CA LYS A 255 -11.81 18.11 10.46
C LYS A 255 -12.26 16.98 11.38
N GLY A 256 -12.86 17.36 12.51
CA GLY A 256 -13.49 16.42 13.45
C GLY A 256 -12.48 15.59 14.25
N CYS A 257 -11.24 16.08 14.37
CA CYS A 257 -10.16 15.41 15.09
C CYS A 257 -10.03 15.95 16.52
N GLY A 258 -9.91 15.03 17.47
CA GLY A 258 -9.79 15.29 18.91
C GLY A 258 -11.01 14.84 19.70
N THR A 259 -10.87 14.78 21.03
CA THR A 259 -11.93 14.45 21.99
C THR A 259 -11.88 15.37 23.20
N GLY A 260 -12.93 15.38 24.03
CA GLY A 260 -12.91 16.09 25.31
C GLY A 260 -12.74 17.62 25.23
N GLY A 261 -13.02 18.23 24.07
CA GLY A 261 -12.83 19.67 23.83
C GLY A 261 -11.46 20.04 23.23
N GLU A 262 -10.55 19.08 23.06
CA GLU A 262 -9.33 19.25 22.28
C GLU A 262 -9.66 19.28 20.78
N ASN A 263 -9.00 20.18 20.04
CA ASN A 263 -9.11 20.24 18.58
C ASN A 263 -7.74 19.95 17.94
N LEU A 264 -7.65 18.81 17.25
CA LEU A 264 -6.45 18.33 16.58
C LEU A 264 -6.45 18.60 15.07
N ASP A 265 -7.49 19.25 14.53
CA ASP A 265 -7.67 19.48 13.08
C ASP A 265 -6.45 20.19 12.48
N ARG A 266 -6.01 21.27 13.13
CA ARG A 266 -4.87 22.07 12.67
C ARG A 266 -3.56 21.30 12.80
N LEU A 267 -3.41 20.46 13.83
CA LEU A 267 -2.20 19.66 14.02
C LEU A 267 -2.06 18.64 12.88
N LEU A 268 -3.11 17.88 12.58
CA LEU A 268 -3.07 16.88 11.49
C LEU A 268 -2.97 17.55 10.11
N THR A 269 -3.67 18.66 9.92
CA THR A 269 -3.53 19.47 8.69
C THR A 269 -2.09 19.95 8.51
N ALA A 270 -1.46 20.45 9.59
CA ALA A 270 -0.07 20.88 9.55
C ALA A 270 0.90 19.71 9.36
N ALA A 271 0.56 18.49 9.76
CA ALA A 271 1.42 17.32 9.62
C ALA A 271 1.49 16.79 8.19
N ILE A 272 0.34 16.56 7.54
CA ILE A 272 0.28 15.76 6.30
C ILE A 272 -0.43 16.42 5.11
N SER A 273 -1.25 17.45 5.32
CA SER A 273 -1.99 18.07 4.22
C SER A 273 -1.07 18.83 3.28
N GLY A 274 -1.39 18.77 1.98
CA GLY A 274 -0.67 19.45 0.91
C GLY A 274 -0.70 18.70 -0.42
N PRO A 275 -0.28 19.37 -1.52
CA PRO A 275 -0.23 18.81 -2.87
C PRO A 275 1.08 18.04 -3.13
N GLY A 276 1.17 17.42 -4.30
CA GLY A 276 2.40 16.79 -4.79
C GLY A 276 2.63 15.37 -4.28
N ASN A 277 1.56 14.68 -3.82
CA ASN A 277 1.71 13.29 -3.40
C ASN A 277 1.52 12.37 -4.61
N HIS A 278 2.57 11.70 -5.07
CA HIS A 278 2.51 10.75 -6.16
C HIS A 278 1.94 9.42 -5.70
N VAL A 279 1.04 8.86 -6.48
CA VAL A 279 0.42 7.55 -6.28
C VAL A 279 0.84 6.63 -7.41
N ARG A 280 1.39 5.46 -7.07
CA ARG A 280 1.59 4.33 -7.98
C ARG A 280 0.82 3.14 -7.45
N GLN A 281 -0.26 2.80 -8.14
CA GLN A 281 -1.13 1.67 -7.82
C GLN A 281 -0.92 0.56 -8.84
N ILE A 282 -0.89 -0.69 -8.39
CA ILE A 282 -0.90 -1.87 -9.24
C ILE A 282 -2.24 -2.57 -9.06
N GLN A 283 -2.93 -2.80 -10.17
CA GLN A 283 -4.10 -3.67 -10.22
C GLN A 283 -3.68 -5.06 -10.68
N GLY A 284 -4.16 -6.10 -10.00
CA GLY A 284 -4.06 -7.48 -10.50
C GLY A 284 -5.00 -7.74 -11.68
N GLN A 285 -4.81 -8.88 -12.34
CA GLN A 285 -5.74 -9.36 -13.34
C GLN A 285 -7.16 -9.46 -12.75
N THR A 286 -8.16 -9.05 -13.54
CA THR A 286 -9.56 -9.15 -13.11
C THR A 286 -10.07 -10.58 -13.22
N CYS A 287 -10.91 -10.97 -12.27
CA CYS A 287 -11.75 -12.16 -12.34
C CYS A 287 -13.13 -11.79 -12.90
N ALA A 288 -13.53 -12.41 -14.02
CA ALA A 288 -14.90 -12.32 -14.53
C ALA A 288 -15.82 -13.23 -13.70
N VAL A 289 -16.52 -12.65 -12.72
CA VAL A 289 -17.17 -13.40 -11.64
C VAL A 289 -18.56 -13.94 -12.00
N GLY A 290 -19.22 -13.40 -13.02
CA GLY A 290 -20.59 -13.78 -13.40
C GLY A 290 -20.72 -14.54 -14.72
N VAL A 291 -19.61 -15.00 -15.30
CA VAL A 291 -19.64 -15.99 -16.38
C VAL A 291 -19.75 -17.41 -15.82
N GLU A 292 -20.34 -18.33 -16.58
CA GLU A 292 -20.59 -19.71 -16.13
C GLU A 292 -19.29 -20.45 -15.84
N VAL A 293 -18.29 -20.29 -16.72
CA VAL A 293 -16.93 -20.81 -16.57
C VAL A 293 -15.96 -19.64 -16.71
N PRO A 294 -15.38 -19.16 -15.61
CA PRO A 294 -14.32 -18.15 -15.68
C PRO A 294 -13.14 -18.66 -16.50
N THR A 295 -12.45 -17.75 -17.19
CA THR A 295 -11.21 -18.11 -17.90
C THR A 295 -10.20 -18.68 -16.90
N GLU A 296 -9.54 -19.76 -17.28
CA GLU A 296 -8.53 -20.41 -16.44
C GLU A 296 -7.47 -19.40 -15.99
N GLY A 297 -7.12 -19.45 -14.70
CA GLY A 297 -6.13 -18.55 -14.10
C GLY A 297 -6.64 -17.16 -13.71
N GLN A 298 -7.86 -16.75 -14.08
CA GLN A 298 -8.42 -15.46 -13.66
C GLN A 298 -9.01 -15.49 -12.25
N CYS A 299 -9.69 -16.58 -11.92
CA CYS A 299 -10.46 -16.74 -10.69
C CYS A 299 -9.99 -17.97 -9.90
N THR A 300 -10.05 -17.88 -8.57
CA THR A 300 -10.02 -19.06 -7.69
C THR A 300 -11.36 -19.81 -7.73
N GLU A 301 -11.40 -21.04 -7.20
CA GLU A 301 -12.62 -21.87 -7.15
C GLU A 301 -13.80 -21.16 -6.47
N ASP A 302 -13.52 -20.34 -5.46
CA ASP A 302 -14.49 -19.51 -4.74
C ASP A 302 -14.75 -18.14 -5.40
N ARG A 303 -14.41 -18.00 -6.69
CA ARG A 303 -14.67 -16.83 -7.53
C ARG A 303 -14.03 -15.52 -7.02
N GLN A 304 -12.81 -15.60 -6.50
CA GLN A 304 -12.00 -14.43 -6.17
C GLN A 304 -10.90 -14.20 -7.22
N PRO A 305 -10.38 -12.97 -7.37
CA PRO A 305 -9.27 -12.70 -8.30
C PRO A 305 -8.03 -13.52 -7.95
N TYR A 306 -7.52 -14.31 -8.88
CA TYR A 306 -6.38 -15.19 -8.61
C TYR A 306 -5.12 -14.39 -8.25
N VAL A 307 -4.86 -13.33 -9.02
CA VAL A 307 -3.67 -12.48 -8.87
C VAL A 307 -3.85 -11.46 -7.75
N VAL A 308 -3.05 -11.61 -6.70
CA VAL A 308 -2.84 -10.58 -5.67
C VAL A 308 -1.60 -9.77 -6.06
N PRO A 309 -1.72 -8.51 -6.48
CA PRO A 309 -0.58 -7.72 -6.93
C PRO A 309 0.39 -7.45 -5.78
N LYS A 310 1.66 -7.23 -6.13
CA LYS A 310 2.68 -6.68 -5.22
C LYS A 310 2.77 -5.17 -5.45
N PRO A 311 3.00 -4.36 -4.41
CA PRO A 311 3.17 -2.93 -4.58
C PRO A 311 4.54 -2.64 -5.23
N GLU A 312 4.58 -1.66 -6.14
CA GLU A 312 5.79 -1.21 -6.83
C GLU A 312 6.08 0.25 -6.52
N ARG A 313 7.37 0.59 -6.40
CA ARG A 313 7.84 1.97 -6.20
C ARG A 313 8.06 2.70 -7.51
#